data_AF-A0A9E3LV57-F1
#
_entry.id   AF-A0A9E3LV57-F1
#
_cell.length_a   1.000
_cell.length_b   1.000
_cell.length_c   1.000
_cell.angle_alpha   90.00
_cell.angle_beta   90.00
_cell.angle_gamma   90.00
#
_symmetry.space_group_name_H-M   'P 1'
#
loop_
_entity.id
_entity.type
_entity.pdbx_description
1 polymer ?
#
loop_
_entity_poly.entity_id
_entity_poly.type
_entity_poly.pdbx_seq_one_letter_code
_entity_poly.pdbx_strand_id
1 'polypeptide(L)' 'MLASYVFLLMIGLSAIVLGVRIREEVYRIAIVFSGGMLFTMGLILAPSLVQIGFVLLLLGLMQLYIPQPKF' A
#
# COMPACT_ATOMS: atom_id res chain seq x y z
N MET A 1 16.57 11.17 0.50
CA MET A 1 15.22 11.55 0.04
C MET A 1 14.42 10.33 -0.44
N LEU A 2 14.95 9.47 -1.32
CA LEU A 2 14.21 8.28 -1.77
C LEU A 2 13.87 7.31 -0.62
N ALA A 3 14.79 7.10 0.32
CA ALA A 3 14.60 6.26 1.49
C ALA A 3 13.39 6.68 2.36
N SER A 4 13.11 7.98 2.51
CA SER A 4 11.97 8.43 3.32
C SER A 4 10.62 8.11 2.68
N TYR A 5 10.52 8.13 1.34
CA TYR A 5 9.30 7.73 0.64
C TYR A 5 9.05 6.23 0.76
N VAL A 6 10.10 5.42 0.60
CA VAL A 6 10.02 3.97 0.83
C VAL A 6 9.60 3.68 2.27
N PHE A 7 10.14 4.43 3.24
CA PHE A 7 9.75 4.30 4.65
C PHE A 7 8.28 4.63 4.89
N LEU A 8 7.76 5.72 4.29
CA LEU A 8 6.35 6.09 4.38
C LEU A 8 5.43 5.01 3.80
N LEU A 9 5.81 4.42 2.66
CA LEU A 9 5.08 3.30 2.05
C LEU A 9 5.07 2.07 2.95
N MET A 10 6.22 1.71 3.52
CA MET A 10 6.34 0.58 4.43
C MET A 10 5.51 0.77 5.71
N ILE A 11 5.60 1.95 6.32
CA ILE A 11 4.83 2.28 7.52
C ILE A 11 3.33 2.28 7.21
N GLY A 12 2.90 2.94 6.14
CA GLY A 12 1.49 2.98 5.74
C GLY A 12 0.92 1.59 5.49
N LEU A 13 1.65 0.73 4.77
CA LEU A 13 1.24 -0.65 4.52
C LEU A 13 1.18 -1.47 5.81
N SER A 14 2.20 -1.35 6.67
CA SER A 14 2.24 -2.06 7.95
C SER A 14 1.11 -1.63 8.89
N ALA A 15 0.78 -0.34 8.92
CA ALA A 15 -0.33 0.21 9.70
C ALA A 15 -1.68 -0.33 9.21
N ILE A 16 -1.89 -0.42 7.90
CA ILE A 16 -3.11 -1.05 7.35
C ILE A 16 -3.20 -2.52 7.77
N VAL A 17 -2.12 -3.29 7.59
CA VAL A 17 -2.09 -4.72 7.94
C VAL A 17 -2.34 -4.95 9.43
N LEU A 18 -1.76 -4.11 10.30
CA LEU A 18 -1.99 -4.15 11.74
C LEU A 18 -3.43 -3.72 12.08
N GLY A 19 -3.90 -2.63 11.49
CA GLY A 19 -5.23 -2.07 11.72
C GLY A 19 -6.35 -3.07 11.44
N VAL A 20 -6.25 -3.84 10.35
CA VAL A 20 -7.23 -4.88 10.00
C VAL A 20 -7.34 -5.98 11.06
N ARG A 21 -6.30 -6.21 11.86
CA ARG A 21 -6.30 -7.22 12.94
C ARG A 21 -6.89 -6.73 14.27
N ILE A 22 -7.19 -5.43 14.40
CA ILE A 22 -7.73 -4.84 15.63
C ILE A 22 -9.22 -5.15 15.76
N ARG A 23 -9.65 -5.54 16.97
CA ARG A 23 -11.05 -5.92 17.25
C ARG A 23 -11.94 -4.69 17.46
N GLU A 24 -11.49 -3.72 18.26
CA GLU A 24 -12.20 -2.47 18.47
C GLU A 24 -12.35 -1.68 17.16
N GLU A 25 -13.60 -1.44 16.77
CA GLU A 25 -13.92 -0.88 15.45
C GLU A 25 -13.38 0.52 15.25
N VAL A 26 -13.45 1.36 16.29
CA VAL A 26 -12.97 2.76 16.23
C VAL A 26 -11.46 2.80 16.01
N TYR A 27 -10.70 1.99 16.74
CA TYR A 27 -9.24 1.90 16.59
C TYR A 27 -8.84 1.28 15.26
N ARG A 28 -9.57 0.24 14.82
CA ARG A 28 -9.38 -0.36 13.49
C ARG A 28 -9.53 0.69 12.39
N ILE A 29 -10.63 1.45 12.39
CA ILE A 29 -10.89 2.48 11.37
C ILE A 29 -9.81 3.56 11.42
N ALA A 30 -9.48 4.08 12.61
CA ALA A 30 -8.47 5.13 12.75
C ALA A 30 -7.09 4.70 12.24
N ILE A 31 -6.67 3.47 12.57
CA ILE A 31 -5.34 2.95 12.21
C ILE A 31 -5.28 2.59 10.72
N VAL A 32 -6.32 1.96 10.17
CA VAL A 32 -6.40 1.67 8.73
C VAL A 32 -6.42 2.97 7.92
N PHE A 33 -7.19 3.97 8.35
CA PHE A 33 -7.33 5.23 7.63
C PHE A 33 -6.05 6.07 7.68
N SER A 34 -5.42 6.20 8.86
CA SER A 34 -4.13 6.88 9.00
C SER A 34 -3.00 6.16 8.24
N GLY A 35 -2.98 4.82 8.26
CA GLY A 35 -2.07 4.02 7.45
C GLY A 35 -2.28 4.26 5.94
N GLY A 36 -3.54 4.32 5.51
CA GLY A 36 -3.92 4.69 4.15
C GLY A 36 -3.43 6.07 3.74
N MET A 37 -3.58 7.08 4.59
CA MET A 37 -3.07 8.43 4.36
C MET A 37 -1.55 8.46 4.22
N LEU A 38 -0.82 7.78 5.11
CA LEU A 38 0.65 7.72 5.03
C LEU A 38 1.11 7.00 3.75
N PHE A 39 0.39 5.94 3.37
CA PHE A 39 0.68 5.20 2.15
C PHE A 39 0.46 6.04 0.90
N THR A 40 -0.68 6.72 0.77
CA THR A 40 -0.98 7.58 -0.38
C THR A 40 -0.01 8.77 -0.44
N MET A 41 0.30 9.38 0.69
CA MET A 41 1.24 10.50 0.76
C MET A 41 2.66 10.07 0.38
N GLY A 42 3.09 8.88 0.83
CA GLY A 42 4.35 8.27 0.40
C GLY A 42 4.42 8.02 -1.10
N LEU A 43 3.32 7.59 -1.72
CA LEU A 43 3.21 7.33 -3.16
C LEU A 43 3.22 8.62 -3.99
N ILE A 44 2.45 9.63 -3.58
CA ILE A 44 2.34 10.92 -4.28
C ILE A 44 3.69 11.65 -4.28
N LEU A 45 4.41 11.61 -3.16
CA LEU A 45 5.71 12.28 -3.02
C LEU A 45 6.87 11.49 -3.61
N ALA A 46 6.69 10.20 -3.91
CA ALA A 46 7.74 9.37 -4.46
C ALA A 46 8.11 9.78 -5.90
N PRO A 47 9.38 9.64 -6.31
CA PRO A 47 9.80 9.88 -7.68
C PRO A 47 9.12 8.90 -8.66
N SER A 48 8.96 9.33 -9.91
CA SER A 48 8.23 8.59 -10.96
C SER A 48 8.70 7.14 -11.11
N LEU A 49 9.99 6.86 -10.96
CA LEU A 49 10.54 5.50 -11.01
C LEU A 49 9.88 4.56 -9.99
N VAL A 50 9.67 5.04 -8.76
CA VAL A 50 9.06 4.26 -7.67
C VAL A 50 7.57 4.08 -7.92
N GLN A 51 6.88 5.11 -8.40
CA GLN A 51 5.47 5.03 -8.77
C GLN A 51 5.23 4.02 -9.89
N ILE A 52 6.05 4.06 -10.96
CA ILE A 52 5.99 3.10 -12.07
C ILE A 52 6.25 1.68 -11.57
N GLY A 53 7.28 1.49 -10.74
CA GLY A 53 7.57 0.19 -10.14
C GLY A 53 6.39 -0.35 -9.31
N PHE A 54 5.71 0.51 -8.56
CA PHE A 54 4.53 0.14 -7.79
C PHE A 54 3.34 -0.24 -8.68
N VAL A 55 3.10 0.50 -9.77
CA VAL A 55 2.04 0.16 -10.75
C VAL A 55 2.32 -1.19 -11.41
N LEU A 56 3.57 -1.45 -11.82
CA LEU A 56 3.97 -2.73 -12.40
C LEU A 56 3.77 -3.88 -11.40
N LEU A 57 4.08 -3.66 -10.13
CA LEU A 57 3.86 -4.65 -9.07
C LEU A 57 2.36 -4.95 -8.89
N LEU A 58 1.51 -3.92 -8.89
CA LEU A 58 0.05 -4.10 -8.84
C LEU A 58 -0.48 -4.87 -10.07
N LEU A 59 0.01 -4.55 -11.27
CA LEU A 59 -0.37 -5.26 -12.49
C LEU A 59 0.05 -6.74 -12.44
N GLY A 60 1.28 -7.03 -11.97
CA GLY A 60 1.75 -8.39 -11.77
C GLY A 60 0.89 -9.16 -10.77
N LEU A 61 0.54 -8.56 -9.65
CA LEU A 61 -0.40 -9.13 -8.68
C LEU A 61 -1.78 -9.36 -9.31
N MET A 62 -2.32 -8.40 -10.05
CA MET A 62 -3.59 -8.59 -10.75
C MET A 62 -3.53 -9.78 -11.72
N GLN A 63 -2.46 -9.93 -12.50
CA GLN A 63 -2.29 -11.06 -13.40
C GLN A 63 -2.18 -12.41 -12.67
N LEU A 64 -1.61 -12.43 -11.46
CA LEU A 64 -1.53 -13.62 -10.60
C LEU A 64 -2.88 -14.02 -10.02
N TYR A 65 -3.71 -13.04 -9.63
CA TYR A 65 -4.99 -13.28 -8.95
C TYR A 65 -6.19 -13.37 -9.89
N ILE A 66 -6.10 -12.80 -11.11
CA ILE A 66 -7.13 -12.96 -12.13
C ILE A 66 -6.92 -14.33 -12.81
N PRO A 67 -7.93 -15.21 -12.84
CA PRO A 67 -7.83 -16.47 -13.56
C PRO A 67 -7.57 -16.15 -15.04
N GLN A 68 -6.37 -16.48 -15.52
CA GLN A 68 -6.07 -16.36 -16.95
C GLN A 68 -6.93 -17.37 -17.71
N PRO A 69 -7.65 -16.94 -18.77
CA PRO A 69 -8.36 -17.88 -19.63
C PRO A 69 -7.32 -18.83 -20.24
N LYS A 70 -7.41 -20.11 -19.89
CA LYS A 70 -6.66 -21.17 -20.55
C LYS A 70 -7.28 -21.33 -21.95
N PHE A 71 -6.59 -20.80 -22.95
CA PHE A 71 -6.81 -21.19 -24.35
C PHE A 71 -6.15 -22.55 -24.59
#